data_AF-A0A9X0CMM5-F1
#
_entry.id   AF-A0A9X0CMM5-F1
#
_cell.length_a   1.000
_cell.length_b   1.000
_cell.length_c   1.000
_cell.angle_alpha   90.00
_cell.angle_beta   90.00
_cell.angle_gamma   90.00
#
_symmetry.space_group_name_H-M   'P 1'
#
loop_
_entity.id
_entity.type
_entity.pdbx_description
1 polymer ?
#
loop_
_entity_poly.entity_id
_entity_poly.type
_entity_poly.pdbx_seq_one_letter_code
_entity_poly.pdbx_strand_id
1 'polypeptide(L)'
;GYLNHEDLDLDGHDVWKAISSGEASPRTEILHNIDTRPGSDWELGFAYQGIGLRVGDMKLLMGVPNISYFIPPEDKHSNQVNELCLQDLEDPPVPVIDVALYNITADPYEKYDLSKSSRIL
;
A
#
# COMPACT_ATOMS: atom_id res chain seq x y z
N GLY A 1 6.62 -30.76 2.40
CA GLY A 1 7.58 -30.81 3.51
C GLY A 1 7.23 -29.67 4.42
N TYR A 2 6.84 -29.96 5.66
CA TYR A 2 6.53 -28.93 6.63
C TYR A 2 7.84 -28.51 7.30
N LEU A 3 8.19 -27.23 7.19
CA LEU A 3 9.25 -26.64 8.01
C LEU A 3 8.76 -26.65 9.46
N ASN A 4 9.63 -26.97 10.42
CA ASN A 4 9.26 -26.80 11.82
C ASN A 4 9.13 -25.30 12.10
N HIS A 5 8.25 -24.90 13.02
CA HIS A 5 8.06 -23.49 13.36
C HIS A 5 9.34 -22.79 13.85
N GLU A 6 10.32 -23.57 14.35
CA GLU A 6 11.62 -23.05 14.79
C GLU A 6 12.61 -22.80 13.64
N ASP A 7 12.28 -23.25 12.42
CA ASP A 7 13.10 -23.05 11.21
C ASP A 7 12.61 -21.84 10.36
N LEU A 8 11.61 -21.09 10.83
CA LEU A 8 11.10 -19.90 10.15
C LEU A 8 11.81 -18.65 10.65
N ASP A 9 12.52 -17.98 9.75
CA ASP A 9 13.13 -16.69 10.02
C ASP A 9 12.06 -15.63 10.32
N LEU A 10 12.38 -14.69 11.20
CA LEU A 10 11.52 -13.55 11.49
C LEU A 10 11.69 -12.47 10.42
N ASP A 11 10.59 -11.92 9.91
CA ASP A 11 10.59 -10.77 9.00
C ASP A 11 10.84 -9.41 9.72
N GLY A 12 11.08 -9.47 11.03
CA GLY A 12 11.26 -8.30 11.90
C GLY A 12 12.72 -8.03 12.25
N HIS A 13 12.99 -6.80 12.71
CA HIS A 13 14.27 -6.40 13.28
C HIS A 13 14.10 -5.89 14.71
N ASP A 14 15.16 -6.03 15.51
CA ASP A 14 15.28 -5.26 16.75
C ASP A 14 15.52 -3.78 16.40
N VAL A 15 14.56 -2.94 16.79
CA VAL A 15 14.57 -1.50 16.53
C VAL A 15 14.76 -0.68 17.81
N TRP A 16 15.13 -1.32 18.94
CA TRP A 16 15.25 -0.62 20.22
C TRP A 16 16.22 0.55 20.15
N LYS A 17 17.41 0.36 19.56
CA LYS A 17 18.40 1.44 19.41
C LYS A 17 17.87 2.60 18.57
N ALA A 18 17.16 2.30 17.48
CA ALA A 18 16.55 3.34 16.66
C ALA A 18 15.56 4.20 17.47
N ILE A 19 14.77 3.56 18.35
CA ILE A 19 13.82 4.25 19.24
C ILE A 19 14.54 4.97 20.39
N SER A 20 15.51 4.32 21.03
CA SER A 20 16.08 4.78 22.30
C SER A 20 17.20 5.81 22.13
N SER A 21 17.97 5.74 21.05
CA SER A 21 19.13 6.60 20.80
C SER A 21 19.07 7.36 19.47
N GLY A 22 18.02 7.18 18.67
CA GLY A 22 17.90 7.82 17.36
C GLY A 22 18.87 7.27 16.31
N GLU A 23 19.42 6.07 16.53
CA GLU A 23 20.23 5.38 15.53
C GLU A 23 19.40 5.06 14.27
N ALA A 24 20.08 4.87 13.13
CA ALA A 24 19.41 4.47 11.90
C ALA A 24 18.70 3.13 12.11
N SER A 25 17.42 3.07 11.73
CA SER A 25 16.63 1.83 11.78
C SER A 25 17.26 0.78 10.85
N PRO A 26 17.40 -0.49 11.28
CA PRO A 26 17.83 -1.58 10.40
C PRO A 26 16.76 -1.92 9.33
N ARG A 27 15.50 -1.55 9.55
CA ARG A 27 14.42 -1.76 8.59
C ARG A 27 14.55 -0.78 7.42
N THR A 28 14.87 -1.30 6.24
CA THR A 28 14.95 -0.54 4.98
C THR A 28 13.72 -0.72 4.08
N GLU A 29 12.90 -1.73 4.36
CA GLU A 29 11.72 -2.07 3.58
C GLU A 29 10.54 -2.56 4.44
N ILE A 30 9.33 -2.47 3.88
CA ILE A 30 8.09 -2.98 4.46
C ILE A 30 7.25 -3.58 3.34
N LEU A 31 7.05 -4.90 3.35
CA LEU A 31 5.96 -5.52 2.61
C LEU A 31 4.67 -5.32 3.41
N HIS A 32 3.71 -4.56 2.88
CA HIS A 32 2.44 -4.33 3.55
C HIS A 32 1.57 -5.58 3.47
N ASN A 33 1.29 -6.04 2.25
CA ASN A 33 0.56 -7.28 1.97
C ASN A 33 0.71 -7.66 0.49
N ILE A 34 0.47 -8.93 0.17
CA ILE A 34 0.26 -9.44 -1.19
C ILE A 34 -1.04 -10.21 -1.17
N ASP A 35 -2.07 -9.60 -1.73
CA ASP A 35 -3.42 -10.15 -1.74
C ASP A 35 -4.05 -9.94 -3.11
N THR A 36 -3.59 -10.76 -4.06
CA THR A 36 -3.96 -10.67 -5.47
C THR A 36 -5.17 -11.54 -5.76
N ARG A 37 -6.09 -11.03 -6.60
CA ARG A 37 -7.24 -11.80 -7.09
C ARG A 37 -6.79 -13.06 -7.87
N PRO A 38 -7.15 -14.28 -7.44
CA PRO A 38 -6.90 -15.51 -8.17
C PRO A 38 -7.95 -15.65 -9.28
N GLY A 39 -7.57 -15.33 -10.52
CA GLY A 39 -8.38 -15.65 -11.70
C GLY A 39 -9.74 -14.94 -11.81
N SER A 40 -10.61 -15.50 -12.67
CA SER A 40 -11.88 -14.89 -13.10
C SER A 40 -13.05 -15.10 -12.15
N ASP A 41 -12.91 -15.93 -11.12
CA ASP A 41 -14.04 -16.29 -10.27
C ASP A 41 -14.38 -15.13 -9.32
N TRP A 42 -15.60 -14.65 -9.49
CA TRP A 42 -16.25 -13.56 -8.79
C TRP A 42 -16.86 -14.04 -7.44
N GLU A 43 -16.71 -15.32 -7.11
CA GLU A 43 -17.37 -15.96 -5.97
C GLU A 43 -16.77 -15.60 -4.60
N LEU A 44 -15.58 -14.99 -4.55
CA LEU A 44 -14.89 -14.74 -3.28
C LEU A 44 -15.17 -13.39 -2.63
N GLY A 45 -16.14 -12.62 -3.13
CA GLY A 45 -16.53 -11.34 -2.51
C GLY A 45 -15.32 -10.41 -2.30
N PHE A 46 -15.44 -9.49 -1.34
CA PHE A 46 -14.58 -8.35 -1.00
C PHE A 46 -13.08 -8.59 -0.67
N ALA A 47 -12.47 -9.66 -1.17
CA ALA A 47 -11.31 -10.28 -0.54
C ALA A 47 -9.93 -9.87 -1.03
N TYR A 48 -9.76 -8.93 -1.98
CA TYR A 48 -8.44 -8.62 -2.55
C TYR A 48 -8.07 -7.15 -2.42
N GLN A 49 -6.92 -6.90 -1.81
CA GLN A 49 -6.41 -5.56 -1.53
C GLN A 49 -5.20 -5.19 -2.40
N GLY A 50 -4.73 -6.09 -3.26
CA GLY A 50 -3.60 -5.87 -4.13
C GLY A 50 -2.26 -6.03 -3.39
N ILE A 51 -1.26 -5.28 -3.85
CA ILE A 51 0.11 -5.34 -3.34
C ILE A 51 0.53 -3.96 -2.86
N GLY A 52 1.15 -3.91 -1.68
CA GLY A 52 1.81 -2.73 -1.15
C GLY A 52 3.24 -3.05 -0.70
N LEU A 53 4.22 -2.31 -1.21
CA LEU A 53 5.62 -2.45 -0.84
C LEU A 53 6.24 -1.07 -0.63
N ARG A 54 7.03 -0.90 0.43
CA ARG A 54 7.86 0.28 0.66
C ARG A 54 9.33 -0.12 0.71
N VAL A 55 10.18 0.64 0.00
CA VAL A 55 11.64 0.54 0.08
C VAL A 55 12.20 1.95 0.19
N GLY A 56 12.85 2.26 1.31
CA GLY A 56 13.32 3.61 1.62
C GLY A 56 12.19 4.65 1.59
N ASP A 57 12.35 5.67 0.74
CA ASP A 57 11.37 6.74 0.56
C ASP A 57 10.22 6.36 -0.38
N MET A 58 10.36 5.27 -1.14
CA MET A 58 9.45 4.94 -2.22
C MET A 58 8.42 3.90 -1.77
N LYS A 59 7.16 4.09 -2.16
CA LYS A 59 6.06 3.13 -1.97
C LYS A 59 5.44 2.77 -3.31
N LEU A 60 5.32 1.47 -3.56
CA LEU A 60 4.67 0.87 -4.72
C LEU A 60 3.30 0.33 -4.29
N LEU A 61 2.27 0.66 -5.07
CA LEU A 61 0.95 0.03 -5.02
C LEU A 61 0.68 -0.66 -6.36
N MET A 62 0.15 -1.89 -6.32
CA MET A 62 -0.21 -2.63 -7.54
C MET A 62 -1.50 -3.43 -7.35
N GLY A 63 -2.43 -3.30 -8.30
CA GLY A 63 -3.74 -3.96 -8.24
C GLY A 63 -4.60 -3.57 -7.03
N VAL A 64 -4.44 -2.34 -6.51
CA VAL A 64 -5.12 -1.87 -5.29
C VAL A 64 -6.41 -1.12 -5.65
N PRO A 65 -7.56 -1.37 -4.99
CA PRO A 65 -8.75 -0.55 -5.16
C PRO A 65 -8.47 0.94 -4.89
N ASN A 66 -8.83 1.81 -5.84
CA ASN A 66 -8.64 3.26 -5.76
C ASN A 66 -9.77 3.92 -4.96
N ILE A 67 -9.83 3.57 -3.69
CA ILE A 67 -10.78 4.09 -2.71
C ILE A 67 -10.02 4.59 -1.50
N SER A 68 -10.60 5.54 -0.79
CA SER A 68 -10.05 5.98 0.47
C SER A 68 -10.99 5.69 1.62
N TYR A 69 -10.47 5.07 2.67
CA TYR A 69 -11.16 5.01 3.96
C TYR A 69 -10.99 6.31 4.76
N PHE A 70 -10.08 7.20 4.34
CA PHE A 70 -9.75 8.43 5.04
C PHE A 70 -9.58 9.60 4.07
N ILE A 71 -10.45 10.59 4.21
CA ILE A 71 -10.33 11.87 3.50
C ILE A 71 -9.71 12.87 4.49
N PRO A 72 -8.50 13.39 4.23
CA PRO A 72 -7.88 14.40 5.08
C PRO A 72 -8.83 15.59 5.31
N PRO A 73 -8.89 16.17 6.52
CA PRO A 73 -9.79 17.28 6.83
C PRO A 73 -9.72 18.46 5.84
N GLU A 74 -8.53 18.76 5.33
CA GLU A 74 -8.26 19.79 4.34
C GLU A 74 -8.92 19.53 2.97
N ASP A 75 -9.15 18.26 2.63
CA ASP A 75 -9.70 17.85 1.34
C ASP A 75 -11.22 17.61 1.42
N LYS A 76 -11.84 17.67 2.62
CA LYS A 76 -13.29 17.42 2.82
C LYS A 76 -14.23 18.33 2.03
N HIS A 77 -13.76 19.50 1.60
CA HIS A 77 -14.54 20.45 0.81
C HIS A 77 -14.09 20.54 -0.65
N SER A 78 -13.16 19.67 -1.06
CA SER A 78 -12.70 19.61 -2.43
C SER A 78 -13.74 18.89 -3.29
N ASN A 79 -14.14 19.51 -4.40
CA ASN A 79 -15.01 18.86 -5.39
C ASN A 79 -14.28 17.75 -6.19
N GLN A 80 -13.01 17.45 -5.85
CA GLN A 80 -12.18 16.41 -6.50
C GLN A 80 -12.01 15.14 -5.66
N VAL A 81 -12.63 15.04 -4.48
CA VAL A 81 -12.51 13.80 -3.70
C VAL A 81 -13.35 12.72 -4.36
N ASN A 82 -12.73 11.59 -4.65
CA ASN A 82 -13.45 10.40 -5.06
C ASN A 82 -14.30 9.96 -3.85
N GLU A 83 -15.61 10.14 -3.92
CA GLU A 83 -16.54 9.83 -2.81
C GLU A 83 -16.62 8.32 -2.51
N LEU A 84 -15.99 7.49 -3.35
CA LEU A 84 -15.96 6.04 -3.20
C LEU A 84 -15.25 5.64 -1.90
N CYS A 85 -16.04 5.11 -0.98
CA CYS A 85 -15.61 4.58 0.30
C CYS A 85 -15.67 3.05 0.29
N LEU A 86 -15.16 2.39 1.34
CA LEU A 86 -15.16 0.93 1.47
C LEU A 86 -16.55 0.29 1.29
N GLN A 87 -17.61 1.07 1.50
CA GLN A 87 -19.00 0.64 1.44
C GLN A 87 -19.49 0.51 -0.02
N ASP A 88 -18.82 1.21 -0.95
CA ASP A 88 -19.14 1.19 -2.38
C ASP A 88 -18.43 0.03 -3.11
N LEU A 89 -17.67 -0.79 -2.38
CA LEU A 89 -16.99 -1.98 -2.92
C LEU A 89 -17.97 -3.06 -3.41
N GLU A 90 -19.24 -3.02 -2.96
CA GLU A 90 -20.28 -4.01 -3.32
C GLU A 90 -20.91 -3.75 -4.69
N ASP A 91 -20.67 -2.58 -5.29
CA ASP A 91 -21.25 -2.15 -6.56
C ASP A 91 -20.16 -2.06 -7.67
N PRO A 92 -20.36 -2.58 -8.89
CA PRO A 92 -19.30 -2.72 -9.88
C PRO A 92 -19.02 -1.42 -10.68
N PRO A 93 -17.82 -1.25 -11.28
CA PRO A 93 -16.50 -1.67 -10.83
C PRO A 93 -15.78 -0.52 -10.12
N VAL A 94 -15.32 -0.78 -8.90
CA VAL A 94 -14.41 0.13 -8.19
C VAL A 94 -13.15 0.32 -9.03
N PRO A 95 -12.73 1.57 -9.32
CA PRO A 95 -11.50 1.80 -10.08
C PRO A 95 -10.31 1.16 -9.36
N VAL A 96 -9.41 0.53 -10.11
CA VAL A 96 -8.21 -0.13 -9.55
C VAL A 96 -6.96 0.62 -10.00
N ILE A 97 -6.04 0.84 -9.07
CA ILE A 97 -4.68 1.27 -9.36
C ILE A 97 -3.93 0.06 -9.89
N ASP A 98 -3.64 0.05 -11.20
CA ASP A 98 -2.83 -1.01 -11.82
C ASP A 98 -1.40 -0.98 -11.26
N VAL A 99 -0.75 0.18 -11.36
CA VAL A 99 0.52 0.50 -10.71
C VAL A 99 0.51 1.97 -10.30
N ALA A 100 1.03 2.28 -9.11
CA ALA A 100 1.39 3.63 -8.71
C ALA A 100 2.67 3.63 -7.88
N LEU A 101 3.47 4.69 -8.01
CA LEU A 101 4.73 4.87 -7.28
C LEU A 101 4.75 6.23 -6.60
N TYR A 102 4.97 6.27 -5.30
CA TYR A 102 4.99 7.51 -4.52
C TYR A 102 6.31 7.67 -3.76
N ASN A 103 6.81 8.89 -3.68
CA ASN A 103 7.86 9.24 -2.72
C ASN A 103 7.19 9.71 -1.42
N ILE A 104 7.08 8.83 -0.44
CA ILE A 104 6.33 9.08 0.80
C ILE A 104 7.01 10.12 1.70
N THR A 105 8.32 10.34 1.55
CA THR A 105 9.03 11.39 2.29
C THR A 105 8.70 12.78 1.75
N ALA A 106 8.55 12.92 0.43
CA ALA A 106 8.17 14.17 -0.23
C ALA A 106 6.65 14.37 -0.36
N ASP A 107 5.89 13.28 -0.44
CA ASP A 107 4.44 13.23 -0.66
C ASP A 107 3.79 12.15 0.22
N PRO A 108 3.64 12.41 1.53
CA PRO A 108 3.07 11.45 2.48
C PRO A 108 1.57 11.18 2.26
N TYR A 109 0.90 11.98 1.43
CA TYR A 109 -0.52 11.86 1.13
C TYR A 109 -0.79 11.18 -0.22
N GLU A 110 0.24 10.67 -0.89
CA GLU A 110 0.13 9.87 -2.12
C GLU A 110 -0.64 10.61 -3.24
N LYS A 111 -0.41 11.92 -3.36
CA LYS A 111 -1.09 12.80 -4.33
C LYS A 111 -0.45 12.76 -5.72
N TYR A 112 0.85 12.47 -5.82
CA TYR A 112 1.64 12.56 -7.05
C TYR A 112 2.25 11.20 -7.43
N ASP A 113 1.55 10.48 -8.30
CA ASP A 113 1.99 9.20 -8.84
C ASP A 113 3.14 9.36 -9.85
N LEU A 114 4.34 8.94 -9.44
CA LEU A 114 5.59 9.01 -10.21
C LEU A 114 5.67 7.96 -11.32
N SER A 115 4.84 6.90 -11.29
CA SER A 115 4.83 5.88 -12.35
C SER A 115 4.41 6.44 -13.70
N LYS A 116 3.65 7.55 -13.70
CA LYS A 116 3.16 8.26 -14.88
C LYS A 116 4.16 9.28 -15.42
N SER A 117 5.26 9.53 -14.72
CA SER A 117 6.28 10.49 -15.16
C SER A 117 7.17 9.88 -16.24
N SER A 118 7.30 10.55 -17.39
CA SER A 118 8.20 10.15 -18.48
C SER A 118 9.69 10.31 -18.16
N ARG A 119 10.05 10.64 -16.92
CA ARG A 119 11.44 10.79 -16.44
C ARG A 119 11.62 10.00 -15.15
N ILE A 120 11.81 8.70 -15.30
CA ILE A 120 12.40 7.84 -14.27
C ILE A 120 13.84 7.56 -14.72
N LEU A 121 14.68 8.60 -14.79
CA LEU A 121 16.14 8.55 -14.85
C LEU A 121 16.72 9.90 -14.38
#